data_AF-A0A8T1FJ48-F1
#
_entry.id   AF-A0A8T1FJ48-F1
#
_cell.length_a   1.000
_cell.length_b   1.000
_cell.length_c   1.000
_cell.angle_alpha   90.00
_cell.angle_beta   90.00
_cell.angle_gamma   90.00
#
_symmetry.space_group_name_H-M   'P 1'
#
loop_
_entity.id
_entity.type
_entity.pdbx_description
1 polymer ?
#
loop_
_entity_poly.entity_id
_entity_poly.type
_entity_poly.pdbx_seq_one_letter_code
_entity_poly.pdbx_strand_id
1 'polypeptide(L)'
;MPIVPHSAAQRVPQLGEPVCVVCGRYGEYVCDATDQDVCSLECRDLCLSRHETTLHHDAQQAKRSDELRRKLGIKISDSETAERSHQWPIPFVDFAQQQGGVQLPKILSRNLSVNGFERPTPVQMQTIPCVLKGHNILVSAPTGTGKTASYLIPAIAQVLLAREEEVLALVLAPVRELAIQIETVAKLLMRGIADMKTALLVGGFPVPTQRYRLQGGVQLIVATPGRFLDIFTNYSGGDAILPAIRLCVVDEVDIMLDVGFRPQITQIVALLAGERHKGIQLLFFSATVSDEVEALVRQVLKAQSDHSYTRIDVRSDENKGTSGYSLSPRVKHEVRWAENKVKKNGLFEFLKGKGEESTLVFVGSKVGATMLAETIEKRCRIGAAAIHADKTQQERLSLLESFVSLEIPVLVSTNVLSRGMDLLNVENVVVYDFPKKIADFVHLIGRTGRADDAPGKALTLVNLDDRLLFKELVTLLRQVKVSIPPEVFQSIHSEDAKKRARSIEVVVDESKRAFRIREQLMDEIGTQASDWKEWDSHNKRRRTGP
;
A
#
# COMPACT_ATOMS: atom_id res chain seq x y z
N MET A 1 23.47 -29.37 47.87
CA MET A 1 23.24 -30.82 47.69
C MET A 1 23.95 -31.31 46.43
N PRO A 2 24.40 -32.56 46.38
CA PRO A 2 25.10 -33.08 45.20
C PRO A 2 24.14 -33.20 44.00
N ILE A 3 24.57 -32.73 42.83
CA ILE A 3 23.82 -32.85 41.58
C ILE A 3 23.75 -34.34 41.20
N VAL A 4 22.56 -34.84 40.89
CA VAL A 4 22.33 -36.26 40.61
C VAL A 4 22.65 -36.56 39.15
N PRO A 5 23.41 -37.62 38.83
CA PRO A 5 23.78 -37.95 37.45
C PRO A 5 22.60 -38.51 36.63
N HIS A 6 21.78 -39.39 37.22
CA HIS A 6 20.70 -40.10 36.53
C HIS A 6 19.32 -39.80 37.11
N SER A 7 18.32 -39.65 36.24
CA SER A 7 16.94 -39.42 36.68
C SER A 7 16.36 -40.61 37.46
N ALA A 8 16.88 -41.82 37.24
CA ALA A 8 16.48 -43.04 37.95
C ALA A 8 16.66 -42.95 39.47
N ALA A 9 17.63 -42.15 39.95
CA ALA A 9 17.89 -41.94 41.36
C ALA A 9 16.98 -40.88 42.01
N GLN A 10 16.16 -40.19 41.21
CA GLN A 10 15.18 -39.22 41.68
C GLN A 10 13.86 -39.89 42.05
N ARG A 11 13.20 -39.36 43.08
CA ARG A 11 11.90 -39.87 43.54
C ARG A 11 10.74 -39.37 42.68
N VAL A 12 9.59 -40.02 42.84
CA VAL A 12 8.32 -39.58 42.26
C VAL A 12 7.86 -38.30 42.98
N PRO A 13 7.33 -37.29 42.24
CA PRO A 13 6.78 -36.08 42.84
C PRO A 13 5.51 -36.35 43.63
N GLN A 14 5.33 -35.62 44.73
CA GLN A 14 4.06 -35.56 45.47
C GLN A 14 3.15 -34.51 44.83
N LEU A 15 1.87 -34.52 45.22
CA LEU A 15 0.88 -33.60 44.67
C LEU A 15 1.27 -32.14 44.98
N GLY A 16 1.49 -31.34 43.93
CA GLY A 16 1.86 -29.94 44.04
C GLY A 16 3.38 -29.68 44.11
N GLU A 17 4.22 -30.70 43.96
CA GLU A 17 5.67 -30.52 43.88
C GLU A 17 6.15 -30.26 42.44
N PRO A 18 7.25 -29.49 42.28
CA PRO A 18 7.85 -29.21 40.98
C PRO A 18 8.35 -30.50 40.31
N VAL A 19 8.22 -30.58 38.98
CA VAL A 19 8.59 -31.76 38.20
C VAL A 19 9.60 -31.43 37.11
N CYS A 20 10.52 -32.35 36.85
CA CYS A 20 11.45 -32.24 35.74
C CYS A 20 10.71 -32.27 34.39
N VAL A 21 11.01 -31.31 33.53
CA VAL A 21 10.40 -31.18 32.19
C VAL A 21 10.75 -32.32 31.22
N VAL A 22 11.79 -33.10 31.52
CA VAL A 22 12.24 -34.21 30.66
C VAL A 22 11.68 -35.56 31.11
N CYS A 23 11.69 -35.86 32.41
CA CYS A 23 11.33 -37.19 32.92
C CYS A 23 10.18 -37.21 33.92
N GLY A 24 9.66 -36.05 34.33
CA GLY A 24 8.52 -35.93 35.26
C GLY A 24 8.84 -36.31 36.72
N ARG A 25 10.12 -36.48 37.08
CA ARG A 25 10.53 -36.79 38.46
C ARG A 25 10.82 -35.52 39.27
N TYR A 26 10.69 -35.63 40.59
CA TYR A 26 11.05 -34.54 41.51
C TYR A 26 12.57 -34.45 41.66
N GLY A 27 13.11 -33.24 41.65
CA GLY A 27 14.50 -32.98 42.04
C GLY A 27 14.53 -31.88 43.10
N GLU A 28 15.36 -32.04 44.11
CA GLU A 28 15.44 -31.12 45.27
C GLU A 28 15.88 -29.69 44.91
N TYR A 29 16.40 -29.51 43.69
CA TYR A 29 16.85 -28.24 43.11
C TYR A 29 15.98 -27.75 41.95
N VAL A 30 14.87 -28.45 41.63
CA VAL A 30 13.87 -27.99 40.68
C VAL A 30 12.97 -27.00 41.42
N CYS A 31 12.90 -25.75 40.94
CA CYS A 31 11.96 -24.76 41.43
C CYS A 31 10.98 -24.43 40.31
N ASP A 32 9.69 -24.23 40.58
CA ASP A 32 8.67 -23.90 39.55
C ASP A 32 8.85 -22.48 38.96
N ALA A 33 10.06 -21.93 38.98
CA ALA A 33 10.36 -20.60 38.49
C ALA A 33 10.60 -20.57 36.98
N THR A 34 10.95 -21.71 36.34
CA THR A 34 11.23 -21.76 34.90
C THR A 34 10.61 -22.98 34.21
N ASP A 35 10.24 -22.83 32.94
CA ASP A 35 9.74 -23.94 32.09
C ASP A 35 10.87 -24.90 31.64
N GLN A 36 12.05 -24.88 32.27
CA GLN A 36 13.23 -25.65 31.84
C GLN A 36 13.94 -26.41 32.96
N ASP A 37 13.34 -26.51 34.15
CA ASP A 37 14.01 -27.15 35.27
C ASP A 37 14.12 -28.68 35.10
N VAL A 38 15.33 -29.19 35.34
CA VAL A 38 15.71 -30.60 35.11
C VAL A 38 16.26 -31.25 36.36
N CYS A 39 15.95 -32.53 36.61
CA CYS A 39 16.30 -33.23 37.85
C CYS A 39 17.59 -34.05 37.79
N SER A 40 18.38 -34.00 36.72
CA SER A 40 19.66 -34.73 36.61
C SER A 40 20.55 -34.21 35.50
N LEU A 41 21.85 -34.57 35.51
CA LEU A 41 22.77 -34.28 34.40
C LEU A 41 22.30 -34.92 33.09
N GLU A 42 21.84 -36.16 33.13
CA GLU A 42 21.25 -36.86 31.99
C GLU A 42 20.05 -36.10 31.39
N CYS A 43 19.12 -35.62 32.24
CA CYS A 43 17.98 -34.84 31.79
C CYS A 43 18.40 -33.48 31.23
N ARG A 44 19.44 -32.85 31.78
CA ARG A 44 20.02 -31.61 31.25
C ARG A 44 20.57 -31.83 29.84
N ASP A 45 21.36 -32.88 29.63
CA ASP A 45 22.00 -33.16 28.34
C ASP A 45 20.96 -33.56 27.27
N LEU A 46 19.89 -34.26 27.66
CA LEU A 46 18.70 -34.49 26.83
C LEU A 46 17.96 -33.19 26.47
N CYS A 47 17.83 -32.26 27.42
CA CYS A 47 17.22 -30.96 27.18
C CYS A 47 18.07 -30.10 26.22
N LEU A 48 19.39 -30.08 26.41
CA LEU A 48 20.34 -29.39 25.54
C LEU A 48 20.36 -29.96 24.12
N SER A 49 20.39 -31.29 23.96
CA SER A 49 20.34 -31.93 22.63
C SER A 49 19.00 -31.70 21.92
N ARG A 50 17.86 -31.72 22.64
CA ARG A 50 16.55 -31.30 22.09
C ARG A 50 16.58 -29.83 21.64
N HIS A 51 17.21 -28.95 22.41
CA HIS A 51 17.35 -27.54 22.08
C HIS A 51 18.23 -27.35 20.83
N GLU A 52 19.39 -28.01 20.74
CA GLU A 52 20.26 -27.98 19.55
C GLU A 52 19.55 -28.52 18.29
N THR A 53 18.79 -29.60 18.42
CA THR A 53 18.00 -30.16 17.31
C THR A 53 16.92 -29.18 16.84
N THR A 54 16.27 -28.49 17.79
CA THR A 54 15.25 -27.46 17.50
C THR A 54 15.87 -26.26 16.79
N LEU A 55 17.02 -25.77 17.27
CA LEU A 55 17.78 -24.68 16.64
C LEU A 55 18.20 -25.03 15.21
N HIS A 56 18.63 -26.28 14.97
CA HIS A 56 18.99 -26.77 13.64
C HIS A 56 17.80 -26.82 12.68
N HIS A 57 16.65 -27.30 13.18
CA HIS A 57 15.40 -27.34 12.42
C HIS A 57 14.90 -25.92 12.07
N ASP A 58 14.92 -25.01 13.04
CA ASP A 58 14.53 -23.60 12.88
C ASP A 58 15.43 -22.87 11.87
N ALA A 59 16.75 -23.12 11.91
CA ALA A 59 17.69 -22.55 10.94
C ALA A 59 17.44 -23.06 9.50
N GLN A 60 17.08 -24.33 9.35
CA GLN A 60 16.75 -24.90 8.03
C GLN A 60 15.41 -24.37 7.51
N GLN A 61 14.44 -24.18 8.39
CA GLN A 61 13.13 -23.61 8.10
C GLN A 61 13.22 -22.12 7.75
N ALA A 62 14.08 -21.36 8.45
CA ALA A 62 14.39 -19.98 8.13
C ALA A 62 14.98 -19.85 6.71
N LYS A 63 16.00 -20.66 6.37
CA LYS A 63 16.57 -20.68 5.01
C LYS A 63 15.52 -20.97 3.92
N ARG A 64 14.63 -21.94 4.15
CA ARG A 64 13.53 -22.25 3.21
C ARG A 64 12.54 -21.09 3.10
N SER A 65 12.24 -20.41 4.21
CA SER A 65 11.35 -19.26 4.22
C SER A 65 11.92 -18.08 3.44
N ASP A 66 13.23 -17.82 3.54
CA ASP A 66 13.90 -16.76 2.79
C ASP A 66 13.97 -17.08 1.29
N GLU A 67 14.22 -18.34 0.95
CA GLU A 67 14.16 -18.78 -0.45
C GLU A 67 12.76 -18.59 -1.02
N LEU A 68 11.70 -18.93 -0.26
CA LEU A 68 10.31 -18.74 -0.67
C LEU A 68 9.98 -17.26 -0.85
N ARG A 69 10.36 -16.39 0.10
CA ARG A 69 10.18 -14.94 0.00
C ARG A 69 10.83 -14.39 -1.26
N ARG A 70 12.08 -14.79 -1.54
CA ARG A 70 12.80 -14.40 -2.76
C ARG A 70 12.07 -14.86 -4.01
N LYS A 71 11.62 -16.12 -4.10
CA LYS A 71 10.88 -16.64 -5.27
C LYS A 71 9.56 -15.89 -5.51
N LEU A 72 8.94 -15.39 -4.45
CA LEU A 72 7.66 -14.68 -4.50
C LEU A 72 7.82 -13.15 -4.62
N GLY A 73 9.06 -12.63 -4.71
CA GLY A 73 9.32 -11.19 -4.76
C GLY A 73 8.93 -10.44 -3.48
N ILE A 74 8.92 -11.14 -2.34
CA ILE A 74 8.61 -10.58 -1.01
C ILE A 74 9.91 -10.10 -0.37
N LYS A 75 9.99 -8.80 -0.10
CA LYS A 75 11.03 -8.17 0.70
C LYS A 75 10.43 -7.79 2.05
N ILE A 76 11.13 -8.16 3.11
CA ILE A 76 10.71 -7.89 4.48
C ILE A 76 11.87 -7.25 5.22
N SER A 77 11.57 -6.25 6.04
CA SER A 77 12.54 -5.50 6.83
C SER A 77 11.84 -4.88 8.04
N ASP A 78 12.51 -4.76 9.17
CA ASP A 78 11.96 -4.06 10.33
C ASP A 78 12.47 -2.63 10.42
N SER A 79 11.74 -1.77 11.14
CA SER A 79 12.18 -0.43 11.48
C SER A 79 13.48 -0.44 12.30
N GLU A 80 14.31 0.58 12.13
CA GLU A 80 15.63 0.74 12.79
C GLU A 80 15.63 0.57 14.33
N THR A 81 14.48 0.71 14.99
CA THR A 81 14.29 0.58 16.44
C THR A 81 13.95 -0.84 16.92
N ALA A 82 13.93 -1.84 16.03
CA ALA A 82 13.54 -3.20 16.38
C ALA A 82 14.71 -3.98 17.03
N GLU A 83 14.81 -3.99 18.36
CA GLU A 83 15.88 -4.68 19.12
C GLU A 83 15.79 -6.23 19.17
N ARG A 84 15.03 -6.88 18.28
CA ARG A 84 14.88 -8.34 18.30
C ARG A 84 15.63 -9.00 17.16
N SER A 85 16.31 -10.10 17.43
CA SER A 85 16.73 -11.08 16.42
C SER A 85 15.48 -11.60 15.70
N HIS A 86 15.08 -10.98 14.59
CA HIS A 86 13.78 -11.22 13.98
C HIS A 86 13.74 -12.60 13.29
N GLN A 87 13.12 -13.57 13.95
CA GLN A 87 12.46 -14.69 13.27
C GLN A 87 11.15 -14.15 12.69
N TRP A 88 11.18 -13.60 11.48
CA TRP A 88 9.96 -13.26 10.78
C TRP A 88 9.06 -14.49 10.64
N PRO A 89 7.74 -14.36 10.86
CA PRO A 89 6.82 -15.46 10.62
C PRO A 89 6.98 -15.98 9.20
N ILE A 90 7.00 -17.31 9.09
CA ILE A 90 7.18 -18.00 7.83
C ILE A 90 6.00 -17.66 6.91
N PRO A 91 6.20 -17.52 5.59
CA PRO A 91 5.09 -17.32 4.69
C PRO A 91 4.11 -18.49 4.79
N PHE A 92 2.84 -18.15 4.92
CA PHE A 92 1.72 -19.05 5.03
C PHE A 92 1.32 -19.53 3.63
N VAL A 93 1.52 -20.81 3.31
CA VAL A 93 1.33 -21.32 1.93
C VAL A 93 -0.08 -21.83 1.64
N ASP A 94 -0.90 -22.05 2.67
CA ASP A 94 -2.24 -22.62 2.58
C ASP A 94 -3.11 -22.15 3.76
N PHE A 95 -4.37 -21.74 3.49
CA PHE A 95 -5.37 -21.32 4.50
C PHE A 95 -5.70 -22.36 5.58
N ALA A 96 -5.41 -23.63 5.35
CA ALA A 96 -5.54 -24.70 6.32
C ALA A 96 -4.28 -24.94 7.17
N GLN A 97 -3.14 -24.35 6.81
CA GLN A 97 -1.86 -24.60 7.48
C GLN A 97 -1.86 -24.09 8.92
N GLN A 98 -1.30 -24.86 9.86
CA GLN A 98 -0.94 -24.38 11.19
C GLN A 98 0.50 -23.86 11.17
N GLN A 99 0.73 -22.63 11.64
CA GLN A 99 2.08 -22.11 11.84
C GLN A 99 2.24 -21.53 13.25
N GLY A 100 3.23 -22.04 13.99
CA GLY A 100 3.64 -21.49 15.29
C GLY A 100 2.50 -21.30 16.29
N GLY A 101 1.54 -22.23 16.31
CA GLY A 101 0.39 -22.25 17.23
C GLY A 101 -0.81 -21.39 16.80
N VAL A 102 -0.76 -20.69 15.67
CA VAL A 102 -1.91 -19.90 15.18
C VAL A 102 -2.56 -20.59 13.98
N GLN A 103 -3.84 -20.95 14.14
CA GLN A 103 -4.68 -21.53 13.09
C GLN A 103 -5.87 -20.61 12.87
N LEU A 104 -6.24 -20.39 11.60
CA LEU A 104 -7.48 -19.68 11.30
C LEU A 104 -8.69 -20.47 11.85
N PRO A 105 -9.70 -19.80 12.42
CA PRO A 105 -10.92 -20.46 12.85
C PRO A 105 -11.56 -21.27 11.72
N LYS A 106 -12.00 -22.51 12.01
CA LYS A 106 -12.52 -23.44 10.99
C LYS A 106 -13.62 -22.85 10.11
N ILE A 107 -14.52 -22.05 10.70
CA ILE A 107 -15.61 -21.39 9.98
C ILE A 107 -15.09 -20.33 9.00
N LEU A 108 -14.04 -19.58 9.37
CA LEU A 108 -13.40 -18.62 8.49
C LEU A 108 -12.68 -19.33 7.33
N SER A 109 -11.95 -20.42 7.60
CA SER A 109 -11.33 -21.22 6.54
C SER A 109 -12.37 -21.80 5.56
N ARG A 110 -13.53 -22.23 6.06
CA ARG A 110 -14.66 -22.66 5.20
C ARG A 110 -15.18 -21.51 4.33
N ASN A 111 -15.38 -20.33 4.91
CA ASN A 111 -15.86 -19.16 4.17
C ASN A 111 -14.86 -18.73 3.09
N LEU A 112 -13.56 -18.82 3.36
CA LEU A 112 -12.53 -18.59 2.36
C LEU A 112 -12.68 -19.56 1.17
N SER A 113 -12.74 -20.86 1.43
CA SER A 113 -12.88 -21.88 0.38
C SER A 113 -14.17 -21.72 -0.45
N VAL A 114 -15.32 -21.49 0.20
CA VAL A 114 -16.62 -21.34 -0.51
C VAL A 114 -16.65 -20.09 -1.41
N ASN A 115 -15.86 -19.07 -1.08
CA ASN A 115 -15.79 -17.84 -1.87
C ASN A 115 -14.57 -17.79 -2.80
N GLY A 116 -13.97 -18.94 -3.11
CA GLY A 116 -12.90 -19.06 -4.12
C GLY A 116 -11.50 -18.66 -3.65
N PHE A 117 -11.28 -18.46 -2.34
CA PHE A 117 -9.94 -18.25 -1.79
C PHE A 117 -9.24 -19.61 -1.61
N GLU A 118 -8.76 -20.20 -2.71
CA GLU A 118 -8.10 -21.51 -2.68
C GLU A 118 -6.70 -21.45 -2.07
N ARG A 119 -5.91 -20.44 -2.44
CA ARG A 119 -4.52 -20.26 -1.97
C ARG A 119 -4.23 -18.80 -1.67
N PRO A 120 -3.41 -18.51 -0.64
CA PRO A 120 -3.00 -17.15 -0.32
C PRO A 120 -2.12 -16.56 -1.44
N THR A 121 -2.38 -15.31 -1.80
CA THR A 121 -1.51 -14.53 -2.70
C THR A 121 -0.19 -14.19 -2.01
N PRO A 122 0.91 -13.87 -2.74
CA PRO A 122 2.20 -13.57 -2.12
C PRO A 122 2.16 -12.53 -0.98
N VAL A 123 1.34 -11.48 -1.12
CA VAL A 123 1.14 -10.50 -0.04
C VAL A 123 0.41 -11.10 1.15
N GLN A 124 -0.62 -11.92 0.93
CA GLN A 124 -1.35 -12.61 2.01
C GLN A 124 -0.45 -13.60 2.75
N MET A 125 0.41 -14.34 2.02
CA MET A 125 1.31 -15.35 2.58
C MET A 125 2.20 -14.77 3.68
N GLN A 126 2.74 -13.56 3.50
CA GLN A 126 3.59 -12.93 4.52
C GLN A 126 2.80 -12.05 5.50
N THR A 127 1.79 -11.31 5.02
CA THR A 127 1.06 -10.36 5.86
C THR A 127 0.23 -11.04 6.94
N ILE A 128 -0.56 -12.06 6.59
CA ILE A 128 -1.48 -12.74 7.52
C ILE A 128 -0.74 -13.25 8.78
N PRO A 129 0.36 -14.02 8.67
CA PRO A 129 1.05 -14.51 9.86
C PRO A 129 1.74 -13.40 10.67
N CYS A 130 2.20 -12.31 10.05
CA CYS A 130 2.71 -11.13 10.78
C CYS A 130 1.61 -10.45 11.61
N VAL A 131 0.42 -10.26 11.03
CA VAL A 131 -0.71 -9.65 11.75
C VAL A 131 -1.15 -10.54 12.91
N LEU A 132 -1.27 -11.85 12.68
CA LEU A 132 -1.66 -12.82 13.71
C LEU A 132 -0.67 -12.91 14.88
N LYS A 133 0.61 -12.58 14.67
CA LYS A 133 1.63 -12.47 15.73
C LYS A 133 1.64 -11.12 16.44
N GLY A 134 0.75 -10.19 16.07
CA GLY A 134 0.59 -8.90 16.72
C GLY A 134 1.55 -7.81 16.23
N HIS A 135 2.27 -8.02 15.12
CA HIS A 135 3.21 -7.01 14.62
C HIS A 135 2.45 -5.83 13.99
N ASN A 136 2.90 -4.61 14.26
CA ASN A 136 2.55 -3.46 13.41
C ASN A 136 3.20 -3.66 12.04
N ILE A 137 2.51 -3.29 10.96
CA ILE A 137 3.05 -3.52 9.61
C ILE A 137 2.84 -2.33 8.68
N LEU A 138 3.77 -2.18 7.74
CA LEU A 138 3.63 -1.36 6.54
C LEU A 138 3.72 -2.25 5.31
N VAL A 139 2.61 -2.44 4.62
CA VAL A 139 2.51 -3.30 3.44
C VAL A 139 2.43 -2.48 2.17
N SER A 140 3.30 -2.84 1.24
CA SER A 140 3.48 -2.22 -0.07
C SER A 140 3.30 -3.29 -1.13
N ALA A 141 2.17 -3.25 -1.83
CA ALA A 141 1.88 -4.21 -2.90
C ALA A 141 0.99 -3.56 -3.95
N PRO A 142 1.14 -3.90 -5.25
CA PRO A 142 0.27 -3.40 -6.30
C PRO A 142 -1.23 -3.61 -6.02
N THR A 143 -2.08 -2.84 -6.70
CA THR A 143 -3.53 -3.06 -6.62
C THR A 143 -3.89 -4.42 -7.25
N GLY A 144 -4.98 -5.04 -6.77
CA GLY A 144 -5.39 -6.37 -7.25
C GLY A 144 -4.56 -7.55 -6.73
N THR A 145 -3.57 -7.34 -5.87
CA THR A 145 -2.76 -8.43 -5.28
C THR A 145 -3.41 -9.11 -4.08
N GLY A 146 -4.61 -8.69 -3.67
CA GLY A 146 -5.34 -9.28 -2.55
C GLY A 146 -5.09 -8.62 -1.18
N LYS A 147 -4.62 -7.36 -1.15
CA LYS A 147 -4.38 -6.57 0.09
C LYS A 147 -5.55 -6.57 1.06
N THR A 148 -6.78 -6.41 0.55
CA THR A 148 -7.99 -6.37 1.38
C THR A 148 -8.18 -7.64 2.21
N ALA A 149 -8.02 -8.81 1.61
CA ALA A 149 -8.07 -10.07 2.34
C ALA A 149 -6.87 -10.24 3.29
N SER A 150 -5.70 -9.69 2.95
CA SER A 150 -4.51 -9.76 3.82
C SER A 150 -4.72 -9.14 5.20
N TYR A 151 -5.58 -8.12 5.34
CA TYR A 151 -5.92 -7.56 6.65
C TYR A 151 -7.28 -8.04 7.18
N LEU A 152 -8.28 -8.29 6.33
CA LEU A 152 -9.59 -8.75 6.80
C LEU A 152 -9.54 -10.14 7.41
N ILE A 153 -8.77 -11.07 6.83
CA ILE A 153 -8.64 -12.44 7.34
C ILE A 153 -8.10 -12.44 8.77
N PRO A 154 -6.92 -11.85 9.06
CA PRO A 154 -6.40 -11.85 10.42
C PRO A 154 -7.22 -10.96 11.36
N ALA A 155 -7.85 -9.88 10.89
CA ALA A 155 -8.78 -9.08 11.71
C ALA A 155 -9.97 -9.91 12.21
N ILE A 156 -10.65 -10.62 11.29
CA ILE A 156 -11.79 -11.49 11.62
C ILE A 156 -11.32 -12.64 12.51
N ALA A 157 -10.15 -13.22 12.23
CA ALA A 157 -9.59 -14.30 13.05
C ALA A 157 -9.28 -13.83 14.48
N GLN A 158 -8.67 -12.66 14.67
CA GLN A 158 -8.39 -12.11 15.99
C GLN A 158 -9.67 -11.86 16.79
N VAL A 159 -10.71 -11.28 16.17
CA VAL A 159 -12.01 -11.09 16.82
C VAL A 159 -12.61 -12.42 17.27
N LEU A 160 -12.51 -13.48 16.45
CA LEU A 160 -13.05 -14.80 16.78
C LEU A 160 -12.26 -15.56 17.85
N LEU A 161 -10.94 -15.36 17.88
CA LEU A 161 -10.04 -16.02 18.83
C LEU A 161 -10.03 -15.29 20.17
N ALA A 162 -10.31 -13.99 20.18
CA ALA A 162 -10.53 -13.23 21.39
C ALA A 162 -11.79 -13.74 22.10
N ARG A 163 -11.60 -14.49 23.19
CA ARG A 163 -12.70 -14.99 24.04
C ARG A 163 -13.43 -13.87 24.81
N GLU A 164 -12.93 -12.64 24.75
CA GLU A 164 -13.52 -11.46 25.40
C GLU A 164 -14.34 -10.67 24.37
N GLU A 165 -15.53 -10.22 24.75
CA GLU A 165 -16.50 -9.46 23.94
C GLU A 165 -16.00 -8.07 23.46
N GLU A 166 -14.72 -7.76 23.63
CA GLU A 166 -14.15 -6.42 23.54
C GLU A 166 -13.18 -6.20 22.37
N VAL A 167 -12.96 -7.17 21.47
CA VAL A 167 -12.02 -6.97 20.35
C VAL A 167 -12.76 -6.50 19.11
N LEU A 168 -12.45 -5.29 18.67
CA LEU A 168 -12.95 -4.66 17.44
C LEU A 168 -11.82 -4.37 16.47
N ALA A 169 -12.12 -4.57 15.19
CA ALA A 169 -11.29 -4.10 14.10
C ALA A 169 -11.88 -2.82 13.48
N LEU A 170 -11.03 -1.82 13.26
CA LEU A 170 -11.34 -0.61 12.49
C LEU A 170 -10.58 -0.66 11.17
N VAL A 171 -11.27 -0.43 10.06
CA VAL A 171 -10.66 -0.23 8.74
C VAL A 171 -10.99 1.16 8.21
N LEU A 172 -9.97 1.97 8.00
CA LEU A 172 -10.08 3.29 7.40
C LEU A 172 -9.79 3.21 5.89
N ALA A 173 -10.70 3.76 5.09
CA ALA A 173 -10.57 3.84 3.63
C ALA A 173 -10.74 5.28 3.13
N PRO A 174 -10.03 5.68 2.05
CA PRO A 174 -10.01 7.07 1.58
C PRO A 174 -11.32 7.54 0.96
N VAL A 175 -12.11 6.63 0.40
CA VAL A 175 -13.35 6.96 -0.29
C VAL A 175 -14.47 6.03 0.15
N ARG A 176 -15.70 6.54 0.04
CA ARG A 176 -16.90 5.86 0.53
C ARG A 176 -17.14 4.54 -0.18
N GLU A 177 -16.84 4.50 -1.47
CA GLU A 177 -17.10 3.34 -2.30
C GLU A 177 -16.13 2.19 -1.98
N LEU A 178 -14.86 2.50 -1.71
CA LEU A 178 -13.90 1.52 -1.22
C LEU A 178 -14.33 1.00 0.17
N ALA A 179 -14.78 1.89 1.07
CA ALA A 179 -15.31 1.45 2.36
C ALA A 179 -16.50 0.47 2.22
N ILE A 180 -17.43 0.74 1.31
CA ILE A 180 -18.55 -0.17 1.00
C ILE A 180 -18.06 -1.53 0.49
N GLN A 181 -17.04 -1.54 -0.38
CA GLN A 181 -16.45 -2.79 -0.87
C GLN A 181 -15.77 -3.59 0.21
N ILE A 182 -14.93 -2.95 1.03
CA ILE A 182 -14.27 -3.61 2.15
C ILE A 182 -15.32 -4.23 3.08
N GLU A 183 -16.39 -3.50 3.39
CA GLU A 183 -17.48 -4.04 4.22
C GLU A 183 -18.19 -5.23 3.54
N THR A 184 -18.37 -5.19 2.22
CA THR A 184 -18.97 -6.29 1.46
C THR A 184 -18.12 -7.55 1.53
N VAL A 185 -16.80 -7.43 1.33
CA VAL A 185 -15.84 -8.54 1.48
C VAL A 185 -15.84 -9.04 2.92
N ALA A 186 -15.85 -8.15 3.91
CA ALA A 186 -15.92 -8.51 5.32
C ALA A 186 -17.18 -9.33 5.62
N LYS A 187 -18.37 -8.88 5.18
CA LYS A 187 -19.64 -9.61 5.34
C LYS A 187 -19.61 -11.00 4.71
N LEU A 188 -18.98 -11.13 3.54
CA LEU A 188 -18.81 -12.40 2.86
C LEU A 188 -17.92 -13.37 3.66
N LEU A 189 -16.81 -12.88 4.22
CA LEU A 189 -15.92 -13.66 5.08
C LEU A 189 -16.53 -13.98 6.46
N MET A 190 -17.41 -13.11 6.97
CA MET A 190 -18.11 -13.26 8.25
C MET A 190 -19.39 -14.09 8.16
N ARG A 191 -19.78 -14.54 6.96
CA ARG A 191 -21.07 -15.21 6.75
C ARG A 191 -21.22 -16.45 7.63
N GLY A 192 -22.35 -16.54 8.35
CA GLY A 192 -22.67 -17.68 9.21
C GLY A 192 -21.87 -17.74 10.53
N ILE A 193 -21.05 -16.72 10.82
CA ILE A 193 -20.36 -16.59 12.10
C ILE A 193 -21.29 -15.85 13.08
N ALA A 194 -21.53 -16.45 14.25
CA ALA A 194 -22.40 -15.87 15.26
C ALA A 194 -21.83 -14.54 15.77
N ASP A 195 -22.72 -13.59 16.05
CA ASP A 195 -22.41 -12.30 16.66
C ASP A 195 -21.32 -11.49 15.95
N MET A 196 -21.20 -11.67 14.63
CA MET A 196 -20.26 -10.94 13.79
C MET A 196 -21.00 -9.89 12.95
N LYS A 197 -21.02 -8.65 13.44
CA LYS A 197 -21.71 -7.52 12.79
C LYS A 197 -20.71 -6.46 12.32
N THR A 198 -21.00 -5.88 11.16
CA THR A 198 -20.25 -4.73 10.63
C THR A 198 -20.99 -3.40 10.84
N ALA A 199 -20.25 -2.30 10.91
CA ALA A 199 -20.77 -0.94 10.73
C ALA A 199 -20.00 -0.19 9.64
N LEU A 200 -20.74 0.45 8.73
CA LEU A 200 -20.19 1.31 7.69
C LEU A 200 -20.38 2.79 8.06
N LEU A 201 -19.28 3.51 8.28
CA LEU A 201 -19.28 4.91 8.69
C LEU A 201 -18.73 5.81 7.57
N VAL A 202 -19.61 6.24 6.67
CA VAL A 202 -19.22 7.04 5.50
C VAL A 202 -20.12 8.26 5.28
N GLY A 203 -19.55 9.31 4.68
CA GLY A 203 -20.26 10.56 4.37
C GLY A 203 -21.46 10.37 3.43
N GLY A 204 -22.44 11.28 3.49
CA GLY A 204 -23.62 11.27 2.60
C GLY A 204 -24.72 10.26 2.95
N PHE A 205 -24.49 9.38 3.93
CA PHE A 205 -25.57 8.63 4.59
C PHE A 205 -25.98 9.31 5.89
N PRO A 206 -27.24 9.15 6.35
CA PRO A 206 -27.71 9.73 7.62
C PRO A 206 -26.86 9.27 8.81
N VAL A 207 -26.47 10.20 9.67
CA VAL A 207 -25.73 9.89 10.91
C VAL A 207 -26.55 9.02 11.88
N PRO A 208 -27.86 9.24 12.09
CA PRO A 208 -28.65 8.45 13.04
C PRO A 208 -28.65 6.95 12.74
N THR A 209 -28.68 6.54 11.46
CA THR A 209 -28.68 5.11 11.08
C THR A 209 -27.34 4.45 11.36
N GLN A 210 -26.24 5.17 11.12
CA GLN A 210 -24.89 4.70 11.45
C GLN A 210 -24.69 4.55 12.96
N ARG A 211 -25.18 5.51 13.75
CA ARG A 211 -25.15 5.45 15.20
C ARG A 211 -25.99 4.30 15.77
N TYR A 212 -27.21 4.12 15.26
CA TYR A 212 -28.06 3.00 15.66
C TYR A 212 -27.35 1.66 15.39
N ARG A 213 -26.64 1.55 14.27
CA ARG A 213 -25.86 0.34 13.96
C ARG A 213 -24.75 0.08 14.96
N LEU A 214 -24.01 1.12 15.38
CA LEU A 214 -22.97 1.00 16.41
C LEU A 214 -23.54 0.58 17.78
N GLN A 215 -24.71 1.10 18.15
CA GLN A 215 -25.39 0.74 19.41
C GLN A 215 -25.83 -0.73 19.48
N GLY A 216 -26.01 -1.39 18.32
CA GLY A 216 -26.42 -2.79 18.25
C GLY A 216 -25.31 -3.83 18.52
N GLY A 217 -24.12 -3.37 18.92
CA GLY A 217 -22.91 -4.17 19.02
C GLY A 217 -22.35 -4.51 17.64
N VAL A 218 -21.08 -4.21 17.40
CA VAL A 218 -20.38 -4.53 16.14
C VAL A 218 -19.02 -5.09 16.45
N GLN A 219 -18.38 -5.72 15.47
CA GLN A 219 -17.09 -6.39 15.58
C GLN A 219 -16.07 -5.82 14.59
N LEU A 220 -16.57 -5.27 13.48
CA LEU A 220 -15.75 -4.68 12.44
C LEU A 220 -16.39 -3.36 11.96
N ILE A 221 -15.64 -2.28 12.06
CA ILE A 221 -16.03 -0.96 11.57
C ILE A 221 -15.25 -0.68 10.30
N VAL A 222 -15.94 -0.30 9.23
CA VAL A 222 -15.30 0.25 8.03
C VAL A 222 -15.72 1.71 7.89
N ALA A 223 -14.75 2.62 7.77
CA ALA A 223 -15.05 4.04 7.83
C ALA A 223 -14.19 4.89 6.89
N THR A 224 -14.73 6.03 6.47
CA THR A 224 -13.91 7.14 5.98
C THR A 224 -13.44 7.98 7.17
N PRO A 225 -12.17 8.47 7.21
CA PRO A 225 -11.62 9.16 8.38
C PRO A 225 -12.48 10.32 8.89
N GLY A 226 -12.98 11.17 7.98
CA GLY A 226 -13.80 12.31 8.35
C GLY A 226 -15.12 11.93 9.04
N ARG A 227 -15.81 10.89 8.54
CA ARG A 227 -17.07 10.43 9.16
C ARG A 227 -16.85 9.69 10.47
N PHE A 228 -15.75 8.93 10.58
CA PHE A 228 -15.38 8.32 11.86
C PHE A 228 -15.22 9.41 12.93
N LEU A 229 -14.36 10.40 12.69
CA LEU A 229 -14.14 11.50 13.64
C LEU A 229 -15.44 12.24 13.96
N ASP A 230 -16.22 12.64 12.96
CA ASP A 230 -17.51 13.32 13.18
C ASP A 230 -18.39 12.58 14.20
N ILE A 231 -18.55 11.25 14.04
CA ILE A 231 -19.34 10.42 14.94
C ILE A 231 -18.73 10.33 16.35
N PHE A 232 -17.41 10.30 16.50
CA PHE A 232 -16.75 10.12 17.80
C PHE A 232 -16.33 11.44 18.48
N THR A 233 -16.48 12.59 17.82
CA THR A 233 -16.19 13.91 18.41
C THR A 233 -17.45 14.72 18.66
N ASN A 234 -18.42 14.68 17.74
CA ASN A 234 -19.58 15.60 17.76
C ASN A 234 -20.84 14.96 18.35
N TYR A 235 -20.80 13.67 18.64
CA TYR A 235 -21.97 12.85 18.84
C TYR A 235 -21.77 11.90 20.04
N SER A 236 -22.46 12.17 21.14
CA SER A 236 -22.33 11.40 22.38
C SER A 236 -22.74 9.93 22.21
N GLY A 237 -22.04 8.99 22.85
CA GLY A 237 -22.41 7.56 22.86
C GLY A 237 -21.63 6.65 21.91
N GLY A 238 -20.69 7.20 21.14
CA GLY A 238 -19.69 6.41 20.41
C GLY A 238 -18.49 6.01 21.28
N ASP A 239 -18.11 6.83 22.26
CA ASP A 239 -16.84 6.69 23.01
C ASP A 239 -16.65 5.34 23.70
N ALA A 240 -17.74 4.67 24.08
CA ALA A 240 -17.72 3.35 24.69
C ALA A 240 -17.07 2.28 23.78
N ILE A 241 -17.08 2.48 22.46
CA ILE A 241 -16.51 1.54 21.49
C ILE A 241 -15.01 1.71 21.30
N LEU A 242 -14.46 2.90 21.56
CA LEU A 242 -13.04 3.20 21.32
C LEU A 242 -12.11 2.31 22.16
N PRO A 243 -12.39 2.03 23.45
CA PRO A 243 -11.62 1.08 24.26
C PRO A 243 -11.49 -0.33 23.69
N ALA A 244 -12.47 -0.75 22.90
CA ALA A 244 -12.57 -2.09 22.33
C ALA A 244 -11.84 -2.22 20.98
N ILE A 245 -11.44 -1.12 20.33
CA ILE A 245 -10.66 -1.18 19.09
C ILE A 245 -9.22 -1.59 19.41
N ARG A 246 -8.84 -2.81 19.01
CA ARG A 246 -7.49 -3.38 19.20
C ARG A 246 -6.68 -3.48 17.91
N LEU A 247 -7.35 -3.38 16.77
CA LEU A 247 -6.73 -3.41 15.45
C LEU A 247 -7.25 -2.25 14.63
N CYS A 248 -6.35 -1.41 14.11
CA CYS A 248 -6.70 -0.35 13.17
C CYS A 248 -5.89 -0.51 11.88
N VAL A 249 -6.62 -0.57 10.76
CA VAL A 249 -6.10 -0.67 9.42
C VAL A 249 -6.28 0.67 8.73
N VAL A 250 -5.22 1.20 8.13
CA VAL A 250 -5.27 2.36 7.24
C VAL A 250 -4.98 1.87 5.82
N ASP A 251 -6.01 1.77 4.99
CA ASP A 251 -5.90 1.29 3.61
C ASP A 251 -5.67 2.44 2.62
N GLU A 252 -4.95 2.14 1.53
CA GLU A 252 -4.54 3.08 0.48
C GLU A 252 -3.95 4.40 1.06
N VAL A 253 -2.91 4.28 1.90
CA VAL A 253 -2.32 5.42 2.63
C VAL A 253 -1.81 6.52 1.71
N ASP A 254 -1.21 6.18 0.57
CA ASP A 254 -0.79 7.14 -0.45
C ASP A 254 -1.97 7.99 -0.93
N ILE A 255 -3.12 7.37 -1.21
CA ILE A 255 -4.36 8.05 -1.60
C ILE A 255 -4.91 8.89 -0.44
N MET A 256 -4.87 8.38 0.79
CA MET A 256 -5.32 9.13 1.97
C MET A 256 -4.56 10.46 2.11
N LEU A 257 -3.24 10.44 1.90
CA LEU A 257 -2.40 11.64 1.92
C LEU A 257 -2.74 12.60 0.78
N ASP A 258 -2.93 12.06 -0.42
CA ASP A 258 -3.30 12.82 -1.63
C ASP A 258 -4.65 13.55 -1.48
N VAL A 259 -5.60 12.97 -0.75
CA VAL A 259 -6.91 13.57 -0.43
C VAL A 259 -6.82 14.55 0.75
N GLY A 260 -5.72 14.54 1.50
CA GLY A 260 -5.49 15.43 2.63
C GLY A 260 -5.98 14.88 3.98
N PHE A 261 -6.13 13.56 4.13
CA PHE A 261 -6.58 12.93 5.38
C PHE A 261 -5.52 12.78 6.47
N ARG A 262 -4.30 13.30 6.26
CA ARG A 262 -3.20 13.25 7.24
C ARG A 262 -3.62 13.71 8.65
N PRO A 263 -4.27 14.88 8.82
CA PRO A 263 -4.70 15.34 10.14
C PRO A 263 -5.69 14.37 10.79
N GLN A 264 -6.67 13.88 10.03
CA GLN A 264 -7.71 12.98 10.52
C GLN A 264 -7.15 11.64 10.94
N ILE A 265 -6.24 11.03 10.14
CA ILE A 265 -5.59 9.76 10.50
C ILE A 265 -4.79 9.93 11.80
N THR A 266 -4.02 11.02 11.91
CA THR A 266 -3.22 11.32 13.11
C THR A 266 -4.12 11.45 14.34
N GLN A 267 -5.24 12.17 14.22
CA GLN A 267 -6.22 12.33 15.31
C GLN A 267 -6.88 11.01 15.70
N ILE A 268 -7.32 10.21 14.72
CA ILE A 268 -7.95 8.91 15.00
C ILE A 268 -6.98 8.02 15.75
N VAL A 269 -5.74 7.88 15.29
CA VAL A 269 -4.80 7.00 15.98
C VAL A 269 -4.44 7.54 17.35
N ALA A 270 -4.28 8.86 17.53
CA ALA A 270 -4.09 9.44 18.86
C ALA A 270 -5.26 9.15 19.82
N LEU A 271 -6.51 9.20 19.33
CA LEU A 271 -7.69 8.81 20.11
C LEU A 271 -7.66 7.34 20.52
N LEU A 272 -7.16 6.46 19.66
CA LEU A 272 -7.07 5.02 19.92
C LEU A 272 -5.84 4.65 20.78
N ALA A 273 -4.79 5.46 20.75
CA ALA A 273 -3.51 5.24 21.43
C ALA A 273 -3.45 5.77 22.88
N GLY A 274 -4.48 6.47 23.35
CA GLY A 274 -4.44 7.16 24.65
C GLY A 274 -4.18 6.20 25.82
N GLU A 275 -3.67 6.76 26.94
CA GLU A 275 -3.21 6.05 28.15
C GLU A 275 -4.20 5.03 28.77
N ARG A 276 -5.48 5.05 28.35
CA ARG A 276 -6.55 4.17 28.84
C ARG A 276 -6.71 2.87 28.03
N HIS A 277 -5.94 2.65 26.96
CA HIS A 277 -6.17 1.56 26.00
C HIS A 277 -5.04 0.52 26.06
N LYS A 278 -5.38 -0.77 26.24
CA LYS A 278 -4.45 -1.88 25.99
C LYS A 278 -4.02 -1.79 24.53
N GLY A 279 -2.71 -1.81 24.27
CA GLY A 279 -2.08 -1.39 23.01
C GLY A 279 -2.81 -1.80 21.73
N ILE A 280 -2.84 -0.88 20.77
CA ILE A 280 -3.49 -1.07 19.47
C ILE A 280 -2.47 -1.53 18.43
N GLN A 281 -2.82 -2.57 17.67
CA GLN A 281 -2.07 -3.00 16.50
C GLN A 281 -2.44 -2.13 15.30
N LEU A 282 -1.45 -1.57 14.63
CA LEU A 282 -1.61 -0.66 13.50
C LEU A 282 -1.09 -1.31 12.21
N LEU A 283 -1.97 -1.40 11.20
CA LEU A 283 -1.63 -1.93 9.89
C LEU A 283 -1.80 -0.85 8.82
N PHE A 284 -0.77 -0.61 8.03
CA PHE A 284 -0.78 0.37 6.95
C PHE A 284 -0.64 -0.35 5.61
N PHE A 285 -1.55 -0.08 4.67
CA PHE A 285 -1.53 -0.67 3.34
C PHE A 285 -1.47 0.43 2.28
N SER A 286 -0.57 0.26 1.32
CA SER A 286 -0.41 1.21 0.23
C SER A 286 -0.02 0.51 -1.06
N ALA A 287 -0.46 1.05 -2.20
CA ALA A 287 0.09 0.63 -3.48
C ALA A 287 1.55 1.07 -3.61
N THR A 288 1.86 2.26 -3.09
CA THR A 288 3.21 2.83 -3.10
C THR A 288 3.62 3.40 -1.75
N VAL A 289 4.91 3.26 -1.40
CA VAL A 289 5.49 3.84 -0.19
C VAL A 289 6.42 4.96 -0.59
N SER A 290 5.92 6.18 -0.54
CA SER A 290 6.71 7.41 -0.65
C SER A 290 7.28 7.82 0.71
N ASP A 291 8.22 8.77 0.72
CA ASP A 291 8.76 9.34 1.95
C ASP A 291 7.65 9.96 2.83
N GLU A 292 6.59 10.49 2.22
CA GLU A 292 5.44 11.05 2.95
C GLU A 292 4.61 9.96 3.66
N VAL A 293 4.40 8.81 3.00
CA VAL A 293 3.73 7.64 3.59
C VAL A 293 4.55 7.14 4.78
N GLU A 294 5.86 6.97 4.59
CA GLU A 294 6.73 6.49 5.65
C GLU A 294 6.83 7.49 6.82
N ALA A 295 6.86 8.79 6.53
CA ALA A 295 6.82 9.84 7.55
C ALA A 295 5.52 9.82 8.36
N LEU A 296 4.36 9.58 7.73
CA LEU A 296 3.08 9.42 8.44
C LEU A 296 3.13 8.21 9.36
N VAL A 297 3.56 7.04 8.86
CA VAL A 297 3.63 5.79 9.63
C VAL A 297 4.51 5.97 10.87
N ARG A 298 5.72 6.52 10.69
CA ARG A 298 6.64 6.83 11.80
C ARG A 298 6.03 7.83 12.78
N GLN A 299 5.32 8.85 12.30
CA GLN A 299 4.66 9.84 13.17
C GLN A 299 3.56 9.20 14.03
N VAL A 300 2.74 8.36 13.42
CA VAL A 300 1.58 7.74 14.07
C VAL A 300 2.01 6.67 15.07
N LEU A 301 3.02 5.86 14.73
CA LEU A 301 3.57 4.84 15.63
C LEU A 301 4.31 5.44 16.81
N LYS A 302 4.94 6.63 16.69
CA LYS A 302 5.59 7.33 17.82
C LYS A 302 4.68 7.66 19.00
N ALA A 303 3.37 7.56 18.84
CA ALA A 303 2.40 7.76 19.92
C ALA A 303 2.08 6.46 20.69
N GLN A 304 2.65 5.32 20.29
CA GLN A 304 2.41 4.01 20.90
C GLN A 304 3.45 3.68 21.97
N SER A 305 3.27 2.59 22.73
CA SER A 305 4.36 2.04 23.54
C SER A 305 5.36 1.24 22.68
N ASP A 306 4.87 0.55 21.66
CA ASP A 306 5.66 -0.16 20.66
C ASP A 306 5.69 0.63 19.34
N HIS A 307 6.83 1.26 19.07
CA HIS A 307 7.05 2.03 17.84
C HIS A 307 7.58 1.17 16.68
N SER A 308 7.85 -0.12 16.91
CA SER A 308 8.41 -1.00 15.90
C SER A 308 7.34 -1.42 14.89
N TYR A 309 7.77 -1.61 13.64
CA TYR A 309 6.91 -2.18 12.60
C TYR A 309 7.72 -2.98 11.59
N THR A 310 7.07 -4.00 11.02
CA THR A 310 7.60 -4.81 9.94
C THR A 310 7.11 -4.26 8.59
N ARG A 311 8.03 -3.88 7.72
CA ARG A 311 7.75 -3.50 6.34
C ARG A 311 7.74 -4.72 5.44
N ILE A 312 6.70 -4.87 4.64
CA ILE A 312 6.53 -5.95 3.67
C ILE A 312 6.30 -5.33 2.29
N ASP A 313 7.28 -5.45 1.40
CA ASP A 313 7.19 -5.03 0.00
C ASP A 313 7.04 -6.26 -0.90
N VAL A 314 5.97 -6.32 -1.67
CA VAL A 314 5.75 -7.39 -2.66
C VAL A 314 5.79 -6.78 -4.05
N ARG A 315 6.81 -7.13 -4.83
CA ARG A 315 6.99 -6.68 -6.23
C ARG A 315 7.40 -7.87 -7.10
N SER A 316 6.88 -7.95 -8.32
CA SER A 316 7.36 -8.93 -9.31
C SER A 316 8.82 -8.65 -9.68
N ASP A 317 9.69 -9.65 -9.55
CA ASP A 317 11.16 -9.56 -9.70
C ASP A 317 11.65 -9.11 -11.08
N GLU A 318 10.78 -9.01 -12.09
CA GLU A 318 11.16 -8.59 -13.45
C GLU A 318 11.47 -7.08 -13.55
N ASN A 319 11.07 -6.26 -12.58
CA ASN A 319 11.19 -4.80 -12.66
C ASN A 319 12.35 -4.25 -11.84
N LYS A 320 13.58 -4.52 -12.31
CA LYS A 320 14.80 -3.77 -11.96
C LYS A 320 14.84 -2.41 -12.66
N GLY A 321 13.81 -1.58 -12.45
CA GLY A 321 13.72 -0.21 -12.98
C GLY A 321 13.66 0.81 -11.85
N THR A 322 14.31 1.95 -12.05
CA THR A 322 14.45 3.09 -11.12
C THR A 322 13.13 3.81 -10.78
N SER A 323 11.99 3.35 -11.31
CA SER A 323 10.66 3.87 -10.99
C SER A 323 10.00 3.03 -9.89
N GLY A 324 9.52 3.65 -8.81
CA GLY A 324 8.78 2.98 -7.74
C GLY A 324 7.45 2.32 -8.17
N TYR A 325 7.04 2.48 -9.42
CA TYR A 325 5.79 2.00 -10.00
C TYR A 325 6.03 0.88 -11.03
N SER A 326 5.05 -0.01 -11.19
CA SER A 326 5.06 -1.16 -12.11
C SER A 326 3.68 -1.37 -12.72
N LEU A 327 3.62 -1.76 -13.99
CA LEU A 327 2.38 -2.21 -14.63
C LEU A 327 2.18 -3.72 -14.42
N SER A 328 0.93 -4.18 -14.45
CA SER A 328 0.61 -5.61 -14.34
C SER A 328 0.91 -6.33 -15.67
N PRO A 329 1.69 -7.43 -15.68
CA PRO A 329 1.98 -8.17 -16.90
C PRO A 329 0.76 -8.88 -17.49
N ARG A 330 -0.33 -9.02 -16.72
CA ARG A 330 -1.59 -9.62 -17.16
C ARG A 330 -2.44 -8.68 -18.00
N VAL A 331 -2.06 -7.40 -18.11
CA VAL A 331 -2.81 -6.41 -18.89
C VAL A 331 -2.17 -6.23 -20.25
N LYS A 332 -2.97 -6.42 -21.31
CA LYS A 332 -2.61 -6.08 -22.69
C LYS A 332 -2.78 -4.58 -22.88
N HIS A 333 -1.67 -3.87 -22.89
CA HIS A 333 -1.67 -2.42 -23.08
C HIS A 333 -1.60 -2.04 -24.57
N GLU A 334 -2.41 -1.07 -24.94
CA GLU A 334 -2.39 -0.41 -26.23
C GLU A 334 -2.27 1.10 -26.01
N VAL A 335 -1.28 1.73 -26.63
CA VAL A 335 -1.05 3.17 -26.52
C VAL A 335 -1.18 3.79 -27.91
N ARG A 336 -2.05 4.79 -28.05
CA ARG A 336 -2.29 5.46 -29.33
C ARG A 336 -2.06 6.96 -29.19
N TRP A 337 -1.38 7.54 -30.18
CA TRP A 337 -1.34 8.99 -30.34
C TRP A 337 -2.68 9.47 -30.89
N ALA A 338 -3.32 10.41 -30.20
CA ALA A 338 -4.60 10.97 -30.65
C ALA A 338 -4.81 12.41 -30.18
N GLU A 339 -4.89 13.34 -31.13
CA GLU A 339 -5.24 14.73 -30.86
C GLU A 339 -6.66 14.86 -30.27
N ASN A 340 -6.87 15.84 -29.39
CA ASN A 340 -8.11 16.00 -28.61
C ASN A 340 -9.40 15.96 -29.48
N LYS A 341 -9.35 16.50 -30.70
CA LYS A 341 -10.49 16.52 -31.64
C LYS A 341 -10.88 15.13 -32.17
N VAL A 342 -9.94 14.19 -32.21
CA VAL A 342 -10.12 12.86 -32.82
C VAL A 342 -10.01 11.71 -31.82
N LYS A 343 -9.66 11.96 -30.55
CA LYS A 343 -9.60 10.93 -29.48
C LYS A 343 -10.85 10.02 -29.43
N LYS A 344 -12.04 10.60 -29.60
CA LYS A 344 -13.31 9.87 -29.65
C LYS A 344 -13.34 8.75 -30.70
N ASN A 345 -12.68 8.94 -31.85
CA ASN A 345 -12.65 7.93 -32.91
C ASN A 345 -11.85 6.70 -32.47
N GLY A 346 -10.71 6.91 -31.79
CA GLY A 346 -9.93 5.81 -31.22
C GLY A 346 -10.70 5.04 -30.15
N LEU A 347 -11.48 5.73 -29.31
CA LEU A 347 -12.38 5.09 -28.37
C LEU A 347 -13.46 4.25 -29.07
N PHE A 348 -14.14 4.80 -30.09
CA PHE A 348 -15.21 4.08 -30.79
C PHE A 348 -14.70 2.84 -31.52
N GLU A 349 -13.53 2.94 -32.12
CA GLU A 349 -12.87 1.79 -32.74
C GLU A 349 -12.57 0.71 -31.69
N PHE A 350 -12.08 1.10 -30.52
CA PHE A 350 -11.82 0.17 -29.43
C PHE A 350 -13.09 -0.47 -28.88
N LEU A 351 -14.20 0.26 -28.76
CA LEU A 351 -15.48 -0.26 -28.26
C LEU A 351 -16.22 -1.13 -29.29
N LYS A 352 -15.79 -1.15 -30.56
CA LYS A 352 -16.46 -1.91 -31.62
C LYS A 352 -16.43 -3.41 -31.30
N GLY A 353 -17.61 -4.02 -31.20
CA GLY A 353 -17.76 -5.44 -30.85
C GLY A 353 -17.59 -5.78 -29.37
N LYS A 354 -17.47 -4.76 -28.49
CA LYS A 354 -17.33 -4.92 -27.03
C LYS A 354 -18.59 -4.50 -26.25
N GLY A 355 -19.76 -4.63 -26.86
CA GLY A 355 -21.03 -4.23 -26.23
C GLY A 355 -21.41 -5.08 -25.01
N GLU A 356 -20.81 -6.26 -24.88
CA GLU A 356 -21.01 -7.20 -23.76
C GLU A 356 -19.79 -7.23 -22.82
N GLU A 357 -18.71 -6.48 -23.14
CA GLU A 357 -17.52 -6.43 -22.30
C GLU A 357 -17.58 -5.21 -21.37
N SER A 358 -17.33 -5.41 -20.08
CA SER A 358 -17.25 -4.32 -19.11
C SER A 358 -16.09 -3.37 -19.42
N THR A 359 -16.39 -2.09 -19.66
CA THR A 359 -15.40 -1.07 -20.04
C THR A 359 -15.48 0.17 -19.16
N LEU A 360 -14.38 0.48 -18.46
CA LEU A 360 -14.24 1.69 -17.66
C LEU A 360 -13.41 2.75 -18.41
N VAL A 361 -14.00 3.91 -18.69
CA VAL A 361 -13.37 5.00 -19.44
C VAL A 361 -13.06 6.18 -18.51
N PHE A 362 -11.80 6.60 -18.44
CA PHE A 362 -11.37 7.69 -17.57
C PHE A 362 -11.13 8.99 -18.33
N VAL A 363 -11.74 10.07 -17.83
CA VAL A 363 -11.69 11.41 -18.41
C VAL A 363 -11.32 12.47 -17.37
N GLY A 364 -10.83 13.62 -17.84
CA GLY A 364 -10.34 14.70 -16.97
C GLY A 364 -11.41 15.63 -16.41
N SER A 365 -12.63 15.63 -16.95
CA SER A 365 -13.68 16.59 -16.55
C SER A 365 -15.07 15.95 -16.44
N LYS A 366 -15.90 16.48 -15.52
CA LYS A 366 -17.25 15.97 -15.25
C LYS A 366 -18.18 16.15 -16.44
N VAL A 367 -18.13 17.33 -17.06
CA VAL A 367 -18.87 17.64 -18.28
C VAL A 367 -18.44 16.72 -19.43
N GLY A 368 -17.13 16.50 -19.58
CA GLY A 368 -16.58 15.55 -20.56
C GLY A 368 -17.08 14.13 -20.35
N ALA A 369 -17.22 13.68 -19.09
CA ALA A 369 -17.73 12.34 -18.79
C ALA A 369 -19.16 12.16 -19.29
N THR A 370 -20.06 13.10 -18.97
CA THR A 370 -21.46 13.08 -19.40
C THR A 370 -21.59 13.14 -20.92
N MET A 371 -20.91 14.09 -21.56
CA MET A 371 -20.96 14.23 -23.01
C MET A 371 -20.41 13.00 -23.74
N LEU A 372 -19.34 12.39 -23.22
CA LEU A 372 -18.73 11.22 -23.83
C LEU A 372 -19.64 9.99 -23.68
N ALA A 373 -20.22 9.76 -22.50
CA ALA A 373 -21.18 8.68 -22.28
C ALA A 373 -22.37 8.77 -23.26
N GLU A 374 -23.02 9.92 -23.37
CA GLU A 374 -24.11 10.13 -24.33
C GLU A 374 -23.67 9.89 -25.78
N THR A 375 -22.44 10.27 -26.12
CA THR A 375 -21.92 10.08 -27.47
C THR A 375 -21.67 8.61 -27.78
N ILE A 376 -21.20 7.83 -26.80
CA ILE A 376 -21.02 6.37 -26.92
C ILE A 376 -22.38 5.71 -27.17
N GLU A 377 -23.42 6.04 -26.40
CA GLU A 377 -24.76 5.49 -26.62
C GLU A 377 -25.30 5.81 -28.02
N LYS A 378 -25.18 7.07 -28.44
CA LYS A 378 -25.69 7.55 -29.73
C LYS A 378 -24.94 6.94 -30.93
N ARG A 379 -23.61 6.81 -30.85
CA ARG A 379 -22.75 6.42 -31.99
C ARG A 379 -22.42 4.93 -32.02
N CYS A 380 -22.15 4.33 -30.87
CA CYS A 380 -21.77 2.93 -30.76
C CYS A 380 -22.96 2.02 -30.50
N ARG A 381 -24.12 2.57 -30.07
CA ARG A 381 -25.30 1.78 -29.64
C ARG A 381 -24.99 0.82 -28.49
N ILE A 382 -24.12 1.26 -27.59
CA ILE A 382 -23.70 0.54 -26.38
C ILE A 382 -24.19 1.35 -25.18
N GLY A 383 -24.83 0.70 -24.20
CA GLY A 383 -25.27 1.38 -22.98
C GLY A 383 -24.10 2.01 -22.24
N ALA A 384 -24.19 3.31 -21.94
CA ALA A 384 -23.09 4.03 -21.32
C ALA A 384 -23.56 5.10 -20.35
N ALA A 385 -22.97 5.14 -19.16
CA ALA A 385 -23.31 6.15 -18.16
C ALA A 385 -22.08 6.89 -17.65
N ALA A 386 -22.30 8.11 -17.15
CA ALA A 386 -21.27 8.93 -16.54
C ALA A 386 -21.38 8.92 -15.01
N ILE A 387 -20.23 8.78 -14.35
CA ILE A 387 -20.10 8.80 -12.89
C ILE A 387 -19.02 9.80 -12.45
N HIS A 388 -19.42 10.73 -11.61
CA HIS A 388 -18.59 11.85 -11.17
C HIS A 388 -19.14 12.45 -9.87
N ALA A 389 -18.41 13.42 -9.30
CA ALA A 389 -18.70 13.94 -7.97
C ALA A 389 -20.05 14.67 -7.83
N ASP A 390 -20.60 15.18 -8.94
CA ASP A 390 -21.92 15.85 -8.93
C ASP A 390 -23.10 14.86 -8.92
N LYS A 391 -22.86 13.55 -9.11
CA LYS A 391 -23.88 12.52 -8.91
C LYS A 391 -24.09 12.31 -7.42
N THR A 392 -25.34 12.15 -7.01
CA THR A 392 -25.69 11.78 -5.64
C THR A 392 -25.13 10.40 -5.30
N GLN A 393 -24.97 10.10 -4.00
CA GLN A 393 -24.40 8.81 -3.59
C GLN A 393 -25.28 7.63 -4.02
N GLN A 394 -26.60 7.78 -3.96
CA GLN A 394 -27.55 6.74 -4.38
C GLN A 394 -27.45 6.48 -5.89
N GLU A 395 -27.36 7.53 -6.71
CA GLU A 395 -27.14 7.39 -8.15
C GLU A 395 -25.81 6.71 -8.44
N ARG A 396 -24.73 7.08 -7.73
CA ARG A 396 -23.41 6.44 -7.91
C ARG A 396 -23.48 4.95 -7.62
N LEU A 397 -24.16 4.53 -6.55
CA LEU A 397 -24.30 3.11 -6.22
C LEU A 397 -25.14 2.36 -7.25
N SER A 398 -26.28 2.91 -7.66
CA SER A 398 -27.12 2.32 -8.69
C SER A 398 -26.40 2.17 -10.03
N LEU A 399 -25.63 3.19 -10.45
CA LEU A 399 -24.82 3.12 -11.67
C LEU A 399 -23.74 2.02 -11.59
N LEU A 400 -23.15 1.84 -10.42
CA LEU A 400 -22.17 0.78 -10.20
C LEU A 400 -22.82 -0.60 -10.25
N GLU A 401 -24.00 -0.78 -9.64
CA GLU A 401 -24.77 -2.03 -9.71
C GLU A 401 -25.17 -2.38 -11.16
N SER A 402 -25.65 -1.41 -11.94
CA SER A 402 -25.94 -1.61 -13.37
C SER A 402 -24.70 -1.87 -14.21
N PHE A 403 -23.53 -1.35 -13.82
CA PHE A 403 -22.26 -1.67 -14.49
C PHE A 403 -21.76 -3.09 -14.14
N VAL A 404 -21.90 -3.52 -12.87
CA VAL A 404 -21.57 -4.88 -12.40
C VAL A 404 -22.41 -5.93 -13.12
N SER A 405 -23.71 -5.66 -13.31
CA SER A 405 -24.66 -6.56 -13.98
C SER A 405 -24.61 -6.50 -15.51
N LEU A 406 -23.73 -5.69 -16.09
CA LEU A 406 -23.61 -5.42 -17.54
C LEU A 406 -24.87 -4.82 -18.19
N GLU A 407 -25.84 -4.32 -17.40
CA GLU A 407 -26.95 -3.50 -17.94
C GLU A 407 -26.42 -2.22 -18.60
N ILE A 408 -25.35 -1.65 -18.03
CA ILE A 408 -24.60 -0.54 -18.59
C ILE A 408 -23.16 -1.03 -18.79
N PRO A 409 -22.78 -1.52 -19.98
CA PRO A 409 -21.44 -2.10 -20.21
C PRO A 409 -20.31 -1.06 -20.22
N VAL A 410 -20.59 0.23 -20.40
CA VAL A 410 -19.57 1.28 -20.43
C VAL A 410 -19.80 2.32 -19.34
N LEU A 411 -18.82 2.51 -18.46
CA LEU A 411 -18.88 3.52 -17.42
C LEU A 411 -17.81 4.58 -17.66
N VAL A 412 -18.22 5.83 -17.84
CA VAL A 412 -17.33 6.97 -18.06
C VAL A 412 -17.14 7.74 -16.76
N SER A 413 -15.91 7.83 -16.29
CA SER A 413 -15.59 8.35 -14.97
C SER A 413 -14.57 9.45 -15.00
N THR A 414 -14.85 10.54 -14.27
CA THR A 414 -13.77 11.36 -13.69
C THR A 414 -13.11 10.60 -12.55
N ASN A 415 -11.84 10.85 -12.20
CA ASN A 415 -11.04 10.19 -11.15
C ASN A 415 -11.69 9.88 -9.76
N VAL A 416 -12.97 10.18 -9.57
CA VAL A 416 -13.86 9.63 -8.54
C VAL A 416 -13.84 8.10 -8.46
N LEU A 417 -13.72 7.39 -9.59
CA LEU A 417 -13.60 5.91 -9.59
C LEU A 417 -12.17 5.38 -9.72
N SER A 418 -11.18 6.26 -9.88
CA SER A 418 -9.80 5.80 -10.13
C SER A 418 -9.06 5.32 -8.89
N ARG A 419 -9.51 5.77 -7.72
CA ARG A 419 -8.80 5.63 -6.44
C ARG A 419 -9.59 4.74 -5.49
N GLY A 420 -8.97 3.67 -5.03
CA GLY A 420 -9.53 2.75 -4.04
C GLY A 420 -10.68 1.86 -4.50
N MET A 421 -11.48 2.20 -5.52
CA MET A 421 -12.57 1.31 -5.92
C MET A 421 -12.08 0.11 -6.73
N ASP A 422 -11.94 -1.03 -6.06
CA ASP A 422 -11.68 -2.37 -6.58
C ASP A 422 -12.90 -2.93 -7.35
N LEU A 423 -13.63 -2.08 -8.09
CA LEU A 423 -15.06 -2.33 -8.20
C LEU A 423 -15.44 -3.57 -8.98
N LEU A 424 -14.70 -3.92 -10.02
CA LEU A 424 -15.01 -5.04 -10.86
C LEU A 424 -13.69 -5.47 -11.47
N ASN A 425 -13.47 -6.77 -11.59
CA ASN A 425 -12.54 -7.23 -12.60
C ASN A 425 -13.13 -6.82 -13.97
N VAL A 426 -12.88 -5.59 -14.39
CA VAL A 426 -13.35 -5.08 -15.66
C VAL A 426 -12.46 -5.63 -16.75
N GLU A 427 -13.06 -5.99 -17.87
CA GLU A 427 -12.32 -6.56 -18.99
C GLU A 427 -11.50 -5.49 -19.70
N ASN A 428 -12.00 -4.26 -19.73
CA ASN A 428 -11.38 -3.15 -20.43
C ASN A 428 -11.25 -1.89 -19.57
N VAL A 429 -10.09 -1.24 -19.66
CA VAL A 429 -9.86 0.12 -19.17
C VAL A 429 -9.46 1.02 -20.33
N VAL A 430 -10.03 2.21 -20.40
CA VAL A 430 -9.62 3.25 -21.35
C VAL A 430 -9.18 4.50 -20.59
N VAL A 431 -7.91 4.88 -20.70
CA VAL A 431 -7.40 6.18 -20.27
C VAL A 431 -7.59 7.14 -21.45
N TYR A 432 -8.73 7.83 -21.48
CA TYR A 432 -9.09 8.76 -22.56
C TYR A 432 -8.35 10.10 -22.41
N ASP A 433 -8.32 10.61 -21.18
CA ASP A 433 -7.46 11.74 -20.79
C ASP A 433 -6.36 11.24 -19.86
N PHE A 434 -5.11 11.49 -20.21
CA PHE A 434 -3.97 11.06 -19.41
C PHE A 434 -3.92 11.82 -18.08
N PRO A 435 -3.63 11.15 -16.95
CA PRO A 435 -3.58 11.82 -15.65
C PRO A 435 -2.33 12.69 -15.50
N LYS A 436 -2.34 13.56 -14.49
CA LYS A 436 -1.23 14.51 -14.22
C LYS A 436 -0.04 13.88 -13.48
N LYS A 437 -0.19 12.67 -12.94
CA LYS A 437 0.86 11.91 -12.23
C LYS A 437 0.92 10.50 -12.81
N ILE A 438 2.13 9.93 -12.92
CA ILE A 438 2.28 8.54 -13.39
C ILE A 438 1.68 7.53 -12.41
N ALA A 439 1.69 7.84 -11.11
CA ALA A 439 1.08 7.01 -10.07
C ALA A 439 -0.42 6.78 -10.34
N ASP A 440 -1.14 7.86 -10.66
CA ASP A 440 -2.55 7.81 -11.00
C ASP A 440 -2.78 6.93 -12.23
N PHE A 441 -1.94 7.04 -13.27
CA PHE A 441 -2.02 6.19 -14.47
C PHE A 441 -1.95 4.70 -14.14
N VAL A 442 -0.99 4.31 -13.28
CA VAL A 442 -0.83 2.93 -12.84
C VAL A 442 -2.05 2.45 -12.06
N HIS A 443 -2.65 3.32 -11.23
CA HIS A 443 -3.89 3.00 -10.50
C HIS A 443 -5.12 2.85 -11.41
N LEU A 444 -5.21 3.64 -12.49
CA LEU A 444 -6.27 3.54 -13.49
C LEU A 444 -6.22 2.18 -14.19
N ILE A 445 -5.05 1.81 -14.70
CA ILE A 445 -4.90 0.55 -15.44
C ILE A 445 -5.00 -0.67 -14.52
N GLY A 446 -4.58 -0.53 -13.27
CA GLY A 446 -4.72 -1.58 -12.27
C GLY A 446 -6.17 -2.01 -12.01
N ARG A 447 -7.19 -1.40 -12.63
CA ARG A 447 -8.60 -1.82 -12.54
C ARG A 447 -8.93 -3.04 -13.42
N THR A 448 -8.10 -3.38 -14.40
CA THR A 448 -8.27 -4.57 -15.26
C THR A 448 -7.17 -5.61 -15.04
N GLY A 449 -7.40 -6.84 -15.51
CA GLY A 449 -6.42 -7.94 -15.44
C GLY A 449 -6.29 -8.54 -14.03
N ARG A 450 -7.38 -8.56 -13.26
CA ARG A 450 -7.45 -9.11 -11.90
C ARG A 450 -7.99 -10.54 -11.85
N ALA A 451 -8.81 -10.97 -12.81
CA ALA A 451 -9.24 -12.37 -12.90
C ALA A 451 -8.09 -13.27 -13.30
N ASP A 452 -8.14 -14.51 -12.81
CA ASP A 452 -7.20 -15.55 -13.18
C ASP A 452 -7.47 -16.12 -14.57
N ASP A 453 -8.70 -16.00 -15.08
CA ASP A 453 -9.14 -16.68 -16.30
C ASP A 453 -8.85 -15.91 -17.60
N ALA A 454 -8.73 -14.58 -17.56
CA ALA A 454 -8.56 -13.76 -18.76
C ALA A 454 -7.68 -12.51 -18.54
N PRO A 455 -6.78 -12.18 -19.50
CA PRO A 455 -5.99 -10.97 -19.43
C PRO A 455 -6.86 -9.73 -19.67
N GLY A 456 -6.61 -8.68 -18.89
CA GLY A 456 -7.25 -7.37 -19.06
C GLY A 456 -6.76 -6.65 -20.31
N LYS A 457 -7.55 -5.71 -20.85
CA LYS A 457 -7.15 -4.85 -21.97
C LYS A 457 -7.16 -3.39 -21.54
N ALA A 458 -6.09 -2.65 -21.84
CA ALA A 458 -5.98 -1.23 -21.50
C ALA A 458 -5.63 -0.38 -22.73
N LEU A 459 -6.54 0.51 -23.14
CA LEU A 459 -6.26 1.53 -24.14
C LEU A 459 -5.85 2.84 -23.46
N THR A 460 -4.75 3.43 -23.89
CA THR A 460 -4.30 4.75 -23.43
C THR A 460 -4.18 5.69 -24.62
N LEU A 461 -4.92 6.79 -24.60
CA LEU A 461 -4.84 7.85 -25.59
C LEU A 461 -3.94 8.96 -25.07
N VAL A 462 -2.86 9.24 -25.80
CA VAL A 462 -1.89 10.29 -25.46
C VAL A 462 -1.74 11.32 -26.57
N ASN A 463 -1.36 12.53 -26.20
CA ASN A 463 -0.98 13.57 -27.16
C ASN A 463 0.09 14.51 -26.57
N LEU A 464 0.36 15.61 -27.27
CA LEU A 464 1.41 16.54 -26.86
C LEU A 464 1.18 17.20 -25.49
N ASP A 465 -0.07 17.27 -25.00
CA ASP A 465 -0.39 17.82 -23.69
C ASP A 465 0.22 16.98 -22.55
N ASP A 466 0.41 15.69 -22.79
CA ASP A 466 0.87 14.69 -21.81
C ASP A 466 2.40 14.56 -21.75
N ARG A 467 3.11 15.37 -22.55
CA ARG A 467 4.55 15.24 -22.82
C ARG A 467 5.45 15.20 -21.59
N LEU A 468 5.04 15.84 -20.50
CA LEU A 468 5.83 15.90 -19.26
C LEU A 468 6.02 14.51 -18.64
N LEU A 469 5.07 13.59 -18.86
CA LEU A 469 5.09 12.25 -18.27
C LEU A 469 5.59 11.17 -19.25
N PHE A 470 5.94 11.53 -20.49
CA PHE A 470 6.36 10.56 -21.50
C PHE A 470 7.61 9.79 -21.12
N LYS A 471 8.58 10.41 -20.43
CA LYS A 471 9.79 9.69 -19.97
C LYS A 471 9.44 8.58 -18.98
N GLU A 472 8.56 8.87 -18.03
CA GLU A 472 8.07 7.89 -17.05
C GLU A 472 7.20 6.82 -17.71
N LEU A 473 6.27 7.23 -18.57
CA LEU A 473 5.40 6.33 -19.33
C LEU A 473 6.20 5.34 -20.20
N VAL A 474 7.18 5.83 -20.97
CA VAL A 474 8.05 4.98 -21.80
C VAL A 474 8.82 3.98 -20.95
N THR A 475 9.26 4.39 -19.76
CA THR A 475 9.97 3.49 -18.83
C THR A 475 9.06 2.36 -18.37
N LEU A 476 7.81 2.65 -17.99
CA LEU A 476 6.82 1.65 -17.61
C LEU A 476 6.43 0.72 -18.78
N LEU A 477 6.17 1.27 -19.97
CA LEU A 477 5.75 0.47 -21.13
C LEU A 477 6.85 -0.48 -21.63
N ARG A 478 8.12 -0.10 -21.47
CA ARG A 478 9.26 -0.97 -21.81
C ARG A 478 9.36 -2.19 -20.90
N GLN A 479 9.01 -2.06 -19.62
CA GLN A 479 9.00 -3.18 -18.67
C GLN A 479 8.06 -4.30 -19.14
N VAL A 480 6.89 -3.92 -19.67
CA VAL A 480 5.86 -4.85 -20.18
C VAL A 480 5.93 -5.07 -21.70
N LYS A 481 7.00 -4.63 -22.37
CA LYS A 481 7.27 -4.82 -23.82
C LYS A 481 6.15 -4.35 -24.75
N VAL A 482 5.54 -3.19 -24.45
CA VAL A 482 4.44 -2.63 -25.23
C VAL A 482 4.97 -1.72 -26.35
N SER A 483 4.34 -1.76 -27.52
CA SER A 483 4.66 -0.85 -28.64
C SER A 483 4.31 0.59 -28.29
N ILE A 484 5.27 1.50 -28.47
CA ILE A 484 5.11 2.93 -28.16
C ILE A 484 4.96 3.69 -29.48
N PRO A 485 3.97 4.60 -29.61
CA PRO A 485 3.81 5.43 -30.79
C PRO A 485 5.09 6.26 -31.10
N PRO A 486 5.54 6.34 -32.38
CA PRO A 486 6.72 7.09 -32.76
C PRO A 486 6.70 8.57 -32.30
N GLU A 487 5.51 9.18 -32.27
CA GLU A 487 5.27 10.56 -31.86
C GLU A 487 5.69 10.81 -30.39
N VAL A 488 5.49 9.81 -29.51
CA VAL A 488 5.93 9.86 -28.11
C VAL A 488 7.46 9.91 -28.05
N PHE A 489 8.16 9.11 -28.85
CA PHE A 489 9.63 9.19 -28.90
C PHE A 489 10.12 10.51 -29.50
N GLN A 490 9.54 10.95 -30.60
CA GLN A 490 9.95 12.18 -31.28
C GLN A 490 9.80 13.40 -30.37
N SER A 491 8.72 13.48 -29.59
CA SER A 491 8.50 14.58 -28.65
C SER A 491 9.54 14.62 -27.52
N ILE A 492 9.95 13.46 -26.98
CA ILE A 492 11.05 13.38 -25.98
C ILE A 492 12.37 13.88 -26.57
N HIS A 493 12.72 13.44 -27.79
CA HIS A 493 13.98 13.83 -28.43
C HIS A 493 14.02 15.32 -28.81
N SER A 494 12.89 15.87 -29.27
CA SER A 494 12.75 17.31 -29.55
C SER A 494 12.96 18.16 -28.30
N GLU A 495 12.43 17.73 -27.15
CA GLU A 495 12.64 18.36 -25.84
C GLU A 495 14.11 18.31 -25.43
N ASP A 496 14.75 17.15 -25.51
CA ASP A 496 16.16 17.01 -25.13
C ASP A 496 17.10 17.79 -26.05
N ALA A 497 16.74 17.96 -27.33
CA ALA A 497 17.45 18.84 -28.26
C ALA A 497 17.25 20.32 -27.89
N LYS A 498 16.02 20.75 -27.59
CA LYS A 498 15.72 22.13 -27.14
C LYS A 498 16.36 22.47 -25.80
N LYS A 499 16.43 21.52 -24.86
CA LYS A 499 17.12 21.69 -23.57
C LYS A 499 18.62 21.81 -23.78
N ARG A 500 19.23 20.94 -24.60
CA ARG A 500 20.64 21.04 -24.97
C ARG A 500 20.98 22.37 -25.64
N ALA A 501 20.15 22.84 -26.58
CA ALA A 501 20.32 24.14 -27.22
C ALA A 501 20.28 25.30 -26.22
N ARG A 502 19.31 25.31 -25.29
CA ARG A 502 19.24 26.33 -24.23
C ARG A 502 20.43 26.29 -23.27
N SER A 503 20.88 25.10 -22.86
CA SER A 503 22.08 24.98 -22.02
C SER A 503 23.33 25.50 -22.72
N ILE A 504 23.48 25.25 -24.04
CA ILE A 504 24.57 25.78 -24.84
C ILE A 504 24.49 27.31 -24.93
N GLU A 505 23.31 27.89 -25.17
CA GLU A 505 23.13 29.34 -25.19
C GLU A 505 23.52 30.01 -23.87
N VAL A 506 23.13 29.43 -22.73
CA VAL A 506 23.50 29.94 -21.39
C VAL A 506 25.02 29.93 -21.18
N VAL A 507 25.68 28.82 -21.52
CA VAL A 507 27.15 28.70 -21.41
C VAL A 507 27.87 29.70 -22.32
N VAL A 508 27.35 29.91 -23.54
CA VAL A 508 27.89 30.90 -24.49
C VAL A 508 27.71 32.33 -23.96
N ASP A 509 26.57 32.64 -23.36
CA ASP A 509 26.31 33.98 -22.81
C ASP A 509 27.16 34.27 -21.56
N GLU A 510 27.31 33.29 -20.66
CA GLU A 510 28.24 33.38 -19.51
C GLU A 510 29.69 33.56 -19.97
N SER A 511 30.12 32.82 -21.00
CA SER A 511 31.47 32.96 -21.56
C SER A 511 31.69 34.34 -22.18
N LYS A 512 30.70 34.89 -22.90
CA LYS A 512 30.75 36.26 -23.45
C LYS A 512 30.75 37.32 -22.35
N ARG A 513 30.06 37.08 -21.24
CA ARG A 513 30.05 37.98 -20.08
C ARG A 513 31.40 37.97 -19.36
N ALA A 514 31.98 36.79 -19.14
CA ALA A 514 33.32 36.63 -18.57
C ALA A 514 34.40 37.29 -19.45
N PHE A 515 34.28 37.15 -20.78
CA PHE A 515 35.19 37.81 -21.72
C PHE A 515 35.12 39.34 -21.61
N ARG A 516 33.91 39.93 -21.59
CA ARG A 516 33.71 41.38 -21.41
C ARG A 516 34.28 41.91 -20.10
N ILE A 517 34.07 41.18 -18.99
CA ILE A 517 34.63 41.54 -17.68
C ILE A 517 36.16 41.51 -17.72
N ARG A 518 36.75 40.49 -18.38
CA ARG A 518 38.20 40.38 -18.52
C ARG A 518 38.78 41.52 -19.37
N GLU A 519 38.09 41.92 -20.43
CA GLU A 519 38.49 43.05 -21.28
C GLU A 519 38.47 44.37 -20.50
N GLN A 520 37.41 44.63 -19.72
CA GLN A 520 37.32 45.80 -18.84
C GLN A 520 38.43 45.83 -17.78
N LEU A 521 38.72 44.70 -17.14
CA LEU A 521 39.83 44.58 -16.18
C LEU A 521 41.19 44.82 -16.84
N MET A 522 41.40 44.38 -18.07
CA MET A 522 42.65 44.61 -18.80
C MET A 522 42.82 46.08 -19.20
N ASP A 523 41.73 46.78 -19.56
CA ASP A 523 41.73 48.22 -19.80
C ASP A 523 42.00 49.03 -18.51
N GLU A 524 41.43 48.61 -17.37
CA GLU A 524 41.71 49.20 -16.05
C GLU A 524 43.17 48.98 -15.60
N ILE A 525 43.73 47.78 -15.85
CA ILE A 525 45.14 47.49 -15.55
C ILE A 525 46.06 48.27 -16.50
N GLY A 526 45.67 48.43 -17.77
CA GLY A 526 46.39 49.23 -18.76
C GLY A 526 46.49 50.71 -18.38
N THR A 527 45.38 51.28 -17.90
CA THR A 527 45.30 52.67 -17.41
C THR A 527 46.07 52.87 -16.11
N GLN A 528 46.01 51.92 -15.16
CA GLN A 528 46.87 51.96 -13.98
C GLN A 528 48.36 51.87 -14.37
N ALA A 529 48.75 51.00 -15.29
CA ALA A 529 50.15 50.86 -15.71
C ALA A 529 50.71 52.12 -16.40
N SER A 530 49.87 52.92 -17.08
CA SER A 530 50.28 54.26 -17.56
C SER A 530 50.48 55.26 -16.42
N ASP A 531 49.61 55.27 -15.41
CA ASP A 531 49.74 56.14 -14.24
C ASP A 531 51.00 55.81 -13.41
N TRP A 532 51.33 54.52 -13.26
CA TRP A 532 52.56 54.08 -12.60
C TRP A 532 53.83 54.49 -13.35
N LYS A 533 53.80 54.50 -14.70
CA LYS A 533 54.93 54.99 -15.52
C LYS A 533 55.08 56.50 -15.43
N GLU A 534 53.98 57.25 -15.39
CA GLU A 534 54.02 58.69 -15.12
C GLU A 534 54.59 58.99 -13.73
N TRP A 535 54.15 58.26 -12.71
CA TRP A 535 54.65 58.41 -11.34
C TRP A 535 56.15 58.09 -11.21
N ASP A 536 56.64 57.00 -11.81
CA ASP A 536 58.06 56.62 -11.78
C ASP A 536 58.93 57.64 -12.53
N SER A 537 58.43 58.21 -13.64
CA SER A 537 59.09 59.30 -14.36
C SER A 537 59.19 60.58 -13.53
N HIS A 538 58.16 60.87 -12.73
CA HIS A 538 58.08 62.05 -11.87
C HIS A 538 58.98 61.90 -10.62
N ASN A 539 59.17 60.68 -10.12
CA ASN A 539 60.05 60.39 -8.99
C ASN A 539 61.53 60.25 -9.38
N LYS A 540 61.84 59.75 -10.58
CA LYS A 540 63.22 59.77 -11.11
C LYS A 540 63.73 61.20 -11.32
N ARG A 541 62.87 62.14 -11.72
CA ARG A 541 63.20 63.57 -11.82
C ARG A 541 63.43 64.26 -10.46
N ARG A 542 62.95 63.70 -9.35
CA ARG A 542 63.16 64.23 -7.99
C ARG A 542 64.40 63.67 -7.28
N ARG A 543 65.06 62.64 -7.81
CA ARG A 543 66.29 62.04 -7.23
C ARG A 543 67.60 62.48 -7.90
N THR A 544 67.53 63.35 -8.89
CA THR A 544 68.70 63.98 -9.52
C THR A 544 68.43 65.48 -9.72
N GLY A 545 68.82 66.29 -8.75
CA GLY A 545 68.82 67.75 -8.81
C GLY A 545 69.40 68.28 -7.50
N PRO A 546 70.32 69.25 -7.56
CA PRO A 546 71.58 69.32 -6.80
C PRO A 546 71.46 69.43 -5.27
#